data_AF-A0A1K2EZ12-F1
#
_entry.id   AF-A0A1K2EZ12-F1
#
_cell.length_a   1.000
_cell.length_b   1.000
_cell.length_c   1.000
_cell.angle_alpha   90.00
_cell.angle_beta   90.00
_cell.angle_gamma   90.00
#
_symmetry.space_group_name_H-M   'P 1'
#
loop_
_entity.id
_entity.type
_entity.pdbx_description
1 polymer ?
#
loop_
_entity_poly.entity_id
_entity_poly.type
_entity_poly.pdbx_seq_one_letter_code
_entity_poly.pdbx_strand_id
1 'polypeptide(L)' 'MAQTAAPATTAVPAITPISLKAIAPWAVFFGILMLVLLYFVGAEQGATAVISGEGVHEWVHDGRHLLGFPCH' A
#
# COMPACT_ATOMS: atom_id res chain seq x y z
N MET A 1 -36.43 -32.63 -44.94
CA MET A 1 -35.27 -31.73 -45.03
C MET A 1 -34.65 -31.68 -43.65
N ALA A 2 -33.46 -32.25 -43.45
CA ALA A 2 -32.77 -32.21 -42.15
C ALA A 2 -31.68 -31.13 -42.21
N GLN A 3 -31.82 -30.08 -41.41
CA GLN A 3 -30.79 -29.07 -41.24
C GLN A 3 -29.90 -29.50 -40.07
N THR A 4 -28.64 -29.82 -40.38
CA THR A 4 -27.61 -30.06 -39.37
C THR A 4 -27.25 -28.73 -38.72
N ALA A 5 -27.45 -28.61 -37.41
CA ALA A 5 -26.97 -27.46 -36.63
C ALA A 5 -25.45 -27.58 -36.44
N ALA A 6 -24.71 -26.53 -36.82
CA ALA A 6 -23.28 -26.44 -36.58
C ALA A 6 -23.01 -26.19 -35.08
N PRO A 7 -21.93 -26.72 -34.50
CA PRO A 7 -21.60 -26.51 -33.10
C PRO A 7 -21.25 -25.04 -32.87
N ALA A 8 -21.85 -24.42 -31.85
CA ALA A 8 -21.46 -23.09 -31.41
C ALA A 8 -20.09 -23.17 -30.73
N THR A 9 -19.05 -22.68 -31.39
CA THR A 9 -17.73 -22.50 -30.80
C THR A 9 -17.82 -21.47 -29.66
N THR A 10 -17.63 -21.92 -28.43
CA THR A 10 -17.52 -21.05 -27.26
C THR A 10 -16.17 -20.34 -27.34
N ALA A 11 -16.18 -19.03 -27.58
CA ALA A 11 -14.95 -18.24 -27.60
C ALA A 11 -14.35 -18.19 -26.20
N VAL A 12 -13.11 -18.66 -26.05
CA VAL A 12 -12.34 -18.47 -24.82
C VAL A 12 -11.93 -17.00 -24.74
N PRO A 13 -12.27 -16.28 -23.66
CA PRO A 13 -11.89 -14.88 -23.54
C PRO A 13 -10.37 -14.74 -23.51
N ALA A 14 -9.85 -13.82 -24.34
CA ALA A 14 -8.42 -13.53 -24.38
C ALA A 14 -8.01 -12.76 -23.13
N ILE A 15 -6.97 -13.24 -22.44
CA ILE A 15 -6.37 -12.51 -21.32
C ILE A 15 -5.61 -11.31 -21.89
N THR A 16 -6.08 -10.10 -21.56
CA THR A 16 -5.41 -8.87 -21.96
C THR A 16 -4.47 -8.39 -20.86
N PRO A 17 -3.18 -8.18 -21.17
CA PRO A 17 -2.24 -7.68 -20.18
C PRO A 17 -2.56 -6.23 -19.81
N ILE A 18 -2.43 -5.90 -18.53
CA ILE A 18 -2.63 -4.53 -18.04
C ILE A 18 -1.48 -3.66 -18.53
N SER A 19 -1.80 -2.53 -19.15
CA SER A 19 -0.80 -1.57 -19.63
C SER A 19 -0.05 -0.92 -18.46
N LEU A 20 1.28 -0.81 -18.58
CA LEU A 20 2.11 -0.09 -17.60
C LEU A 20 1.67 1.36 -17.40
N LYS A 21 1.13 2.01 -18.44
CA LYS A 21 0.58 3.37 -18.32
C LYS A 21 -0.60 3.46 -17.36
N ALA A 22 -1.39 2.38 -17.22
CA ALA A 22 -2.49 2.33 -16.28
C ALA A 22 -2.01 2.18 -14.82
N ILE A 23 -0.84 1.55 -14.62
CA ILE A 23 -0.27 1.25 -13.29
C ILE A 23 0.66 2.38 -12.82
N ALA A 24 1.38 3.03 -13.74
CA ALA A 24 2.38 4.05 -13.46
C ALA A 24 1.95 5.14 -12.45
N PRO A 25 0.78 5.80 -12.57
CA PRO A 25 0.40 6.84 -11.62
C PRO A 25 0.21 6.30 -10.19
N TRP A 26 -0.34 5.08 -10.06
CA TRP A 26 -0.52 4.43 -8.77
C TRP A 26 0.80 3.98 -8.17
N ALA A 27 1.70 3.41 -8.99
CA ALA A 27 3.03 3.01 -8.55
C ALA A 27 3.84 4.22 -8.05
N VAL A 28 3.75 5.36 -8.74
CA VAL A 28 4.39 6.62 -8.31
C VAL A 28 3.78 7.10 -7.00
N PHE A 29 2.44 7.13 -6.91
CA PHE A 29 1.74 7.55 -5.69
C PHE A 29 2.14 6.70 -4.47
N PHE A 30 2.05 5.38 -4.58
CA PHE A 30 2.44 4.48 -3.49
C PHE A 30 3.95 4.49 -3.23
N GLY A 31 4.78 4.68 -4.26
CA GLY A 31 6.23 4.84 -4.11
C GLY A 31 6.57 6.07 -3.27
N ILE A 32 5.91 7.21 -3.52
CA ILE A 32 6.09 8.42 -2.72
C ILE A 32 5.61 8.19 -1.29
N LEU A 33 4.41 7.61 -1.10
CA LEU A 33 3.89 7.31 0.23
C LEU A 33 4.83 6.37 1.01
N MET A 34 5.40 5.36 0.36
CA MET A 34 6.38 4.45 0.95
C MET A 34 7.62 5.22 1.43
N LEU A 35 8.17 6.11 0.60
CA LEU A 35 9.34 6.91 0.98
C LEU A 35 9.04 7.84 2.16
N VAL A 36 7.85 8.46 2.19
CA VAL A 36 7.40 9.27 3.32
C VAL A 36 7.33 8.42 4.60
N LEU A 37 6.71 7.24 4.54
CA LEU A 37 6.61 6.34 5.70
C LEU A 37 7.99 5.89 6.18
N LEU A 38 8.89 5.52 5.27
CA LEU A 38 10.26 5.12 5.63
C LEU A 38 11.02 6.28 6.28
N TYR A 39 10.85 7.51 5.80
CA TYR A 39 11.44 8.68 6.44
C TYR A 39 10.88 8.91 7.84
N PHE A 40 9.55 8.89 8.01
CA PHE A 40 8.93 9.08 9.32
C PHE A 40 9.36 8.00 10.31
N VAL A 41 9.23 6.72 9.95
CA VAL A 41 9.62 5.60 10.83
C VAL A 41 11.13 5.64 11.10
N GLY A 42 11.96 5.93 10.09
CA GLY A 42 13.41 6.03 10.25
C GLY A 42 13.84 7.21 11.12
N ALA A 43 13.23 8.38 10.95
CA ALA A 43 13.51 9.58 11.74
C ALA A 43 13.08 9.41 13.20
N GLU A 44 11.90 8.84 13.46
CA GLU A 44 11.41 8.57 14.83
C GLU A 44 12.19 7.46 15.55
N GLN A 45 13.07 6.75 14.86
CA GLN A 45 14.00 5.77 15.44
C GLN A 45 15.46 6.25 15.36
N GLY A 46 15.68 7.51 15.01
CA GLY A 46 17.01 8.12 14.95
C GLY A 46 17.89 7.70 13.75
N ALA A 47 17.39 6.84 12.85
CA ALA A 47 18.18 6.30 11.73
C ALA A 47 18.58 7.38 10.70
N THR A 48 17.77 8.43 10.55
CA THR A 48 18.02 9.56 9.63
C THR A 48 17.80 10.92 10.29
N ALA A 49 17.67 10.96 11.62
CA ALA A 49 17.26 12.15 12.35
C ALA A 49 18.42 13.15 12.52
N VAL A 50 18.23 14.39 12.06
CA VAL A 50 19.14 15.52 12.32
C VAL A 50 18.80 16.23 13.64
N ILE A 51 17.55 16.07 14.11
CA ILE A 51 16.98 16.59 15.36
C ILE A 51 16.28 15.42 16.03
N SER A 52 16.31 15.31 17.37
CA SER A 52 15.67 14.22 18.12
C SER A 52 14.20 14.03 17.71
N GLY A 53 13.85 12.81 17.30
CA GLY A 53 12.51 12.44 16.80
C GLY A 53 11.73 11.57 17.79
N GLU A 54 11.77 11.87 19.09
CA GLU A 54 11.04 11.08 20.11
C GLU A 54 9.61 11.61 20.33
N GLY A 55 9.22 12.71 19.66
CA GLY A 55 7.98 13.42 19.97
C GLY A 55 6.72 12.59 19.70
N VAL A 56 6.67 11.79 18.62
CA VAL A 56 5.52 10.91 18.38
C VAL A 56 5.56 9.73 19.35
N HIS A 57 6.75 9.23 19.67
CA HIS A 57 6.92 8.18 20.68
C HIS A 57 6.33 8.60 22.02
N GLU A 58 6.72 9.77 22.53
CA GLU A 58 6.24 10.33 23.79
C GLU A 58 4.73 10.63 23.73
N TRP A 59 4.24 11.22 22.64
CA TRP A 59 2.79 11.49 22.49
C TRP A 59 1.94 10.20 22.53
N VAL A 60 2.37 9.14 21.84
CA VAL A 60 1.68 7.84 21.88
C VAL A 60 1.84 7.18 23.25
N HIS A 61 3.02 7.28 23.85
CA HIS A 61 3.32 6.76 25.17
C HIS A 61 2.39 7.38 26.22
N ASP A 62 2.26 8.71 26.22
CA ASP A 62 1.39 9.46 27.11
C ASP A 62 -0.09 9.20 26.83
N GLY A 63 -0.48 9.11 25.56
CA GLY A 63 -1.84 8.75 25.17
C GLY A 63 -2.28 7.40 25.72
N ARG A 64 -1.39 6.40 25.73
CA ARG A 64 -1.67 5.09 26.35
C ARG A 64 -1.88 5.22 27.85
N HIS A 65 -1.06 6.04 28.52
CA HIS A 65 -1.17 6.26 29.97
C HIS A 65 -2.48 6.96 30.31
N LEU A 66 -2.87 7.97 29.52
CA LEU A 66 -4.15 8.67 29.68
C LEU A 66 -5.35 7.73 29.53
N LEU A 67 -5.24 6.72 28.67
CA LEU A 67 -6.27 5.70 28.48
C LEU A 67 -6.16 4.51 29.45
N GLY A 68 -5.20 4.55 30.38
CA GLY A 68 -5.01 3.50 31.40
C GLY A 68 -4.38 2.20 30.87
N PHE A 69 -3.83 2.21 29.66
CA PHE A 69 -3.10 1.06 29.14
C PHE A 69 -1.75 0.92 29.86
N PRO A 70 -1.36 -0.30 30.27
CA PRO A 70 -0.06 -0.52 30.91
C PRO A 70 1.10 -0.30 29.94
N CYS A 71 2.23 0.16 30.48
CA CYS A 71 3.49 0.38 29.77
C CYS A 71 4.57 -0.58 30.31
N HIS A 72 4.90 -1.62 29.55
CA HIS A 72 5.89 -2.66 29.88
C HIS A 72 5.55 -3.56 31.08
#